data_AF-A0A952K7F5-F1
#
_entry.id   AF-A0A952K7F5-F1
#
_cell.length_a   1.000
_cell.length_b   1.000
_cell.length_c   1.000
_cell.angle_alpha   90.00
_cell.angle_beta   90.00
_cell.angle_gamma   90.00
#
_symmetry.space_group_name_H-M   'P 1'
#
loop_
_entity.id
_entity.type
_entity.pdbx_description
1 polymer ?
#
loop_
_entity_poly.entity_id
_entity_poly.type
_entity_poly.pdbx_seq_one_letter_code
_entity_poly.pdbx_strand_id
1 'polypeptide(L)'
;MSEGMKLIDRVSAINWNRLQDEKDAEVWDRLTGNFWLPEKVPVSNDIPSWNTLTAHEKQLTMRVFTGLTLLYTIQGTVGAVSLIPDALTPHEEAV
;
A
#
# COMPACT_ATOMS: atom_id res chain seq x y z
N MET A 1 -21.58 -17.46 20.34
CA MET A 1 -22.38 -17.90 19.18
C MET A 1 -21.49 -17.69 17.97
N SER A 2 -20.95 -18.76 17.40
CA SER A 2 -20.04 -18.68 16.24
C SER A 2 -20.87 -18.28 15.03
N GLU A 3 -20.76 -17.02 14.62
CA GLU A 3 -21.32 -16.56 13.35
C GLU A 3 -20.60 -17.33 12.24
N GLY A 4 -21.33 -18.23 11.56
CA GLY A 4 -20.76 -19.10 10.55
C GLY A 4 -20.20 -18.27 9.40
N MET A 5 -18.94 -18.53 9.02
CA MET A 5 -18.34 -17.94 7.81
C MET A 5 -19.28 -18.11 6.63
N LYS A 6 -19.72 -16.98 6.06
CA LYS A 6 -20.53 -16.96 4.83
C LYS A 6 -19.62 -17.44 3.69
N LEU A 7 -19.83 -18.67 3.25
CA LEU A 7 -19.13 -19.23 2.10
C LEU A 7 -19.60 -18.49 0.83
N ILE A 8 -18.65 -18.04 0.02
CA ILE A 8 -18.94 -17.35 -1.24
C ILE A 8 -19.57 -18.36 -2.20
N ASP A 9 -20.84 -18.16 -2.55
CA ASP A 9 -21.60 -19.10 -3.39
C ASP A 9 -21.23 -18.98 -4.89
N ARG A 10 -20.68 -17.82 -5.29
CA ARG A 10 -20.23 -17.53 -6.66
C ARG A 10 -19.25 -16.34 -6.71
N VAL A 11 -18.16 -16.49 -7.46
CA VAL A 11 -17.24 -15.40 -7.83
C VAL A 11 -17.48 -15.05 -9.30
N SER A 12 -17.51 -13.75 -9.63
CA SER A 12 -17.67 -13.26 -11.01
C SER A 12 -16.34 -12.76 -11.55
N ALA A 13 -16.08 -12.96 -12.84
CA ALA A 13 -14.92 -12.38 -13.49
C ALA A 13 -15.07 -10.87 -13.64
N ILE A 14 -14.01 -10.13 -13.34
CA ILE A 14 -13.95 -8.67 -13.53
C ILE A 14 -14.00 -8.30 -15.02
N ASN A 15 -14.70 -7.21 -15.37
CA ASN A 15 -14.77 -6.68 -16.72
C ASN A 15 -14.40 -5.19 -16.76
N TRP A 16 -13.17 -4.89 -17.17
CA TRP A 16 -12.66 -3.52 -17.28
C TRP A 16 -13.28 -2.70 -18.43
N ASN A 17 -14.05 -3.32 -19.33
CA ASN A 17 -14.80 -2.59 -20.36
C ASN A 17 -16.17 -2.07 -19.87
N ARG A 18 -16.55 -2.38 -18.61
CA ARG A 18 -17.80 -1.93 -17.98
C ARG A 18 -17.53 -1.56 -16.53
N LEU A 19 -17.27 -0.29 -16.29
CA LEU A 19 -16.98 0.26 -14.96
C LEU A 19 -18.29 0.65 -14.25
N GLN A 20 -18.33 0.40 -12.94
CA GLN A 20 -19.41 0.88 -12.06
C GLN A 20 -19.10 2.28 -11.52
N ASP A 21 -17.83 2.51 -11.18
CA ASP A 21 -17.25 3.80 -10.84
C ASP A 21 -16.02 4.03 -11.73
N GLU A 22 -15.97 5.16 -12.43
CA GLU A 22 -14.80 5.54 -13.24
C GLU A 22 -13.58 5.82 -12.36
N LYS A 23 -13.78 6.14 -11.08
CA LYS A 23 -12.71 6.47 -10.16
C LYS A 23 -11.75 5.30 -9.92
N ASP A 24 -12.25 4.07 -9.92
CA ASP A 24 -11.43 2.87 -9.73
C ASP A 24 -10.36 2.75 -10.82
N ALA A 25 -10.74 3.01 -12.08
CA ALA A 25 -9.82 2.98 -13.20
C ALA A 25 -8.81 4.14 -13.15
N GLU A 26 -9.25 5.36 -12.81
CA GLU A 26 -8.33 6.50 -12.64
C GLU A 26 -7.27 6.26 -11.56
N VAL A 27 -7.69 5.67 -10.43
CA VAL A 27 -6.77 5.39 -9.31
C VAL A 27 -5.84 4.26 -9.69
N TRP A 28 -6.33 3.17 -10.28
CA TRP A 28 -5.52 2.08 -10.80
C TRP A 28 -4.42 2.57 -11.76
N ASP A 29 -4.80 3.35 -12.77
CA ASP A 29 -3.85 3.89 -13.76
C ASP A 29 -2.79 4.78 -13.09
N ARG A 30 -3.21 5.59 -12.11
CA ARG A 30 -2.29 6.45 -11.37
C ARG A 30 -1.33 5.66 -10.49
N LEU A 31 -1.81 4.63 -9.77
CA LEU A 31 -0.97 3.82 -8.89
C LEU A 31 0.03 2.97 -9.69
N THR A 32 -0.45 2.29 -10.73
CA THR A 32 0.39 1.46 -11.60
C THR A 32 1.36 2.30 -12.43
N GLY A 33 0.92 3.45 -12.94
CA GLY A 33 1.78 4.39 -13.67
C GLY A 33 2.88 5.01 -12.81
N ASN A 34 2.68 5.13 -11.50
CA ASN A 34 3.67 5.62 -10.54
C ASN A 34 4.49 4.50 -9.88
N PHE A 35 4.45 3.27 -10.40
CA PHE A 35 5.24 2.17 -9.85
C PHE A 35 6.74 2.51 -9.81
N TRP A 36 7.36 2.28 -8.66
CA TRP A 36 8.80 2.48 -8.47
C TRP A 36 9.36 1.48 -7.45
N LEU A 37 10.67 1.24 -7.56
CA LEU A 37 11.44 0.41 -6.63
C LEU A 37 12.54 1.26 -5.99
N PRO A 38 12.93 0.98 -4.73
CA PRO A 38 13.88 1.80 -3.99
C PRO A 38 15.25 1.91 -4.64
N GLU A 39 15.68 0.89 -5.39
CA GLU A 39 16.98 0.87 -6.10
C GLU A 39 17.09 1.94 -7.19
N LYS A 40 15.96 2.52 -7.62
CA LYS A 40 15.95 3.64 -8.57
C LYS A 40 16.54 4.93 -7.96
N VAL A 41 16.56 5.06 -6.64
CA VAL A 41 17.02 6.26 -5.93
C VAL A 41 18.44 6.02 -5.38
N PRO A 42 19.46 6.79 -5.79
CA PRO A 42 20.84 6.59 -5.35
C PRO A 42 21.10 7.19 -3.95
N VAL A 43 20.56 6.56 -2.91
CA VAL A 43 20.69 7.01 -1.50
C VAL A 43 22.14 7.02 -1.01
N SER A 44 23.07 6.32 -1.68
CA SER A 44 24.51 6.39 -1.39
C SER A 44 25.07 7.81 -1.44
N ASN A 45 24.47 8.69 -2.24
CA ASN A 45 24.88 10.10 -2.33
C ASN A 45 24.63 10.89 -1.04
N ASP A 46 23.79 10.38 -0.14
CA ASP A 46 23.45 11.02 1.14
C ASP A 46 24.42 10.64 2.29
N ILE A 47 25.42 9.79 2.03
CA ILE A 47 26.41 9.40 3.06
C ILE A 47 27.15 10.62 3.65
N PRO A 48 27.64 11.60 2.86
CA PRO A 48 28.33 12.77 3.41
C PRO A 48 27.44 13.62 4.30
N SER A 49 26.19 13.89 3.89
CA SER A 49 25.22 14.67 4.68
C SER A 49 24.76 13.91 5.92
N TRP A 50 24.55 12.60 5.83
CA TRP A 50 24.29 11.76 7.00
C TRP A 50 25.42 11.87 8.02
N ASN A 51 26.69 11.93 7.59
CA ASN A 51 27.83 12.02 8.47
C ASN A 51 27.95 13.36 9.23
N THR A 52 27.30 14.43 8.79
CA THR A 52 27.30 15.73 9.50
C THR A 52 26.32 15.78 10.67
N LEU A 53 25.34 14.87 10.72
CA LEU A 53 24.33 14.83 11.78
C LEU A 53 24.92 14.42 13.13
N THR A 54 24.39 15.03 14.19
CA THR A 54 24.66 14.62 15.57
C THR A 54 24.14 13.21 15.84
N ALA A 55 24.65 12.57 16.90
CA ALA A 55 24.18 11.25 17.32
C ALA A 55 22.66 11.25 17.62
N HIS A 56 22.14 12.35 18.18
CA HIS A 56 20.73 12.48 18.50
C HIS A 56 19.85 12.58 17.24
N GLU A 57 20.25 13.37 16.25
CA GLU A 57 19.53 13.49 14.97
C GLU A 57 19.50 12.17 14.22
N LYS A 58 20.63 11.44 14.17
CA LYS A 58 20.67 10.10 13.58
C LYS A 58 19.72 9.13 14.29
N GLN A 59 19.73 9.14 15.62
CA GLN A 59 18.85 8.27 16.42
C GLN A 59 17.38 8.60 16.20
N LEU A 60 17.02 9.88 16.15
CA LEU A 60 15.67 10.33 15.84
C LEU A 60 15.23 9.83 14.47
N THR A 61 16.03 10.07 13.43
CA THR A 61 15.72 9.64 12.05
C THR A 61 15.52 8.13 11.94
N MET A 62 16.40 7.33 12.57
CA MET A 62 16.24 5.87 12.58
C MET A 62 14.95 5.42 13.26
N ARG A 63 14.59 6.01 14.40
CA ARG A 63 13.36 5.67 15.13
C ARG A 63 12.10 6.06 14.36
N VAL A 64 12.12 7.23 13.73
CA VAL A 64 11.01 7.69 12.89
C VAL A 64 10.81 6.74 11.71
N PHE A 65 11.87 6.43 10.94
CA PHE A 65 11.74 5.52 9.81
C PHE A 65 11.35 4.10 10.23
N THR A 66 11.85 3.61 11.35
CA THR A 66 11.43 2.30 11.89
C THR A 66 9.95 2.29 12.28
N GLY A 67 9.45 3.38 12.87
CA GLY A 67 8.03 3.56 13.16
C GLY A 67 7.18 3.56 11.89
N LEU A 68 7.61 4.25 10.84
CA LEU A 68 6.94 4.22 9.53
C LEU A 68 6.97 2.82 8.91
N THR A 69 8.09 2.10 8.99
CA THR A 69 8.19 0.70 8.54
C THR A 69 7.15 -0.18 9.23
N LEU A 70 6.94 -0.02 10.54
CA LEU A 70 5.91 -0.77 11.26
C LEU A 70 4.51 -0.45 10.72
N LEU A 71 4.17 0.82 10.53
CA LEU A 71 2.86 1.22 10.00
C LEU A 71 2.63 0.69 8.58
N TYR A 72 3.63 0.77 7.69
CA TYR A 72 3.55 0.21 6.34
C TYR A 72 3.41 -1.32 6.35
N THR A 73 4.08 -2.01 7.27
CA THR A 73 3.92 -3.46 7.44
C THR A 73 2.49 -3.82 7.78
N ILE A 74 1.88 -3.09 8.73
CA ILE A 74 0.47 -3.31 9.12
C ILE A 74 -0.47 -3.01 7.95
N GLN A 75 -0.28 -1.88 7.27
CA GLN A 75 -1.13 -1.49 6.14
C GLN A 75 -1.07 -2.49 4.99
N GLY A 76 0.13 -2.95 4.61
CA GLY A 76 0.29 -3.88 3.49
C GLY A 76 -0.15 -5.32 3.78
N THR A 77 -0.06 -5.77 5.03
CA THR A 77 -0.36 -7.18 5.38
C THR A 77 -1.74 -7.40 5.98
N VAL A 78 -2.31 -6.37 6.61
CA VAL A 78 -3.60 -6.47 7.31
C VAL A 78 -4.57 -5.39 6.83
N GLY A 79 -4.14 -4.12 6.80
CA GLY A 79 -4.99 -2.98 6.51
C GLY A 79 -5.69 -3.09 5.16
N ALA A 80 -4.94 -3.05 4.06
CA ALA A 80 -5.50 -3.11 2.71
C ALA A 80 -6.33 -4.38 2.46
N VAL A 81 -5.83 -5.54 2.91
CA VAL A 81 -6.55 -6.83 2.75
C VAL A 81 -7.88 -6.85 3.50
N SER A 82 -7.95 -6.18 4.67
CA SER A 82 -9.19 -6.08 5.44
C SER A 82 -10.26 -5.20 4.80
N LEU A 83 -9.90 -4.34 3.84
CA LEU A 83 -10.85 -3.49 3.12
C LEU A 83 -11.50 -4.20 1.94
N ILE A 84 -10.86 -5.22 1.37
CA ILE A 84 -11.35 -5.96 0.19
C ILE A 84 -12.79 -6.48 0.35
N PRO A 85 -13.19 -7.10 1.49
CA PRO A 85 -14.55 -7.63 1.65
C PRO A 85 -15.65 -6.55 1.67
N ASP A 86 -15.28 -5.29 1.92
CA ASP A 86 -16.20 -4.15 2.02
C ASP A 86 -16.20 -3.30 0.73
N ALA A 87 -15.45 -3.69 -0.30
CA ALA A 87 -15.41 -3.01 -1.59
C ALA A 87 -16.79 -2.99 -2.27
N LEU A 88 -17.11 -1.88 -2.92
CA LEU A 88 -18.39 -1.69 -3.60
C LEU A 88 -18.38 -2.19 -5.04
N THR A 89 -17.20 -2.21 -5.67
CA THR A 89 -16.99 -2.67 -7.04
C THR A 89 -15.90 -3.75 -7.06
N PRO A 90 -15.93 -4.69 -8.01
CA PRO A 90 -14.83 -5.64 -8.19
C PRO A 90 -13.55 -4.95 -8.68
N HIS A 91 -13.64 -3.73 -9.22
CA HIS A 91 -12.50 -2.93 -9.66
C HIS A 91 -11.77 -2.31 -8.46
N GLU A 92 -12.50 -1.87 -7.44
CA GLU A 92 -11.95 -1.38 -6.16
C GLU A 92 -11.14 -2.47 -5.44
N GLU A 93 -11.57 -3.74 -5.48
CA GLU A 93 -10.80 -4.87 -4.93
C GLU A 93 -9.42 -5.03 -5.60
N ALA A 94 -9.27 -4.56 -6.84
CA ALA A 94 -8.01 -4.64 -7.58
C ALA A 94 -7.08 -3.46 -7.32
N VAL A 95 -7.61 -2.31 -6.88
CA VAL A 95 -6.84 -1.08 -6.60
C VAL A 95 -5.96 -1.23 -5.36
#